data_AF-A0A0J1GZR8-F1
#
_entry.id   AF-A0A0J1GZR8-F1
#
_cell.length_a   1.000
_cell.length_b   1.000
_cell.length_c   1.000
_cell.angle_alpha   90.00
_cell.angle_beta   90.00
_cell.angle_gamma   90.00
#
_symmetry.space_group_name_H-M   'P 1'
#
loop_
_entity.id
_entity.type
_entity.pdbx_description
1 polymer ?
#
loop_
_entity_poly.entity_id
_entity_poly.type
_entity_poly.pdbx_seq_one_letter_code
_entity_poly.pdbx_strand_id
1 'polypeptide(L)'
;MEKINNYKTICVFDYNPNIEYTILKSYRSGRNLFGSVGSVMPKFLNYSNRLDGNTIINFEGGQRFGFWPWRLVRPVVYGTSVDWPAKSNESCKELGGRVYALENHRKVLDITDQI
;
A
#
# COMPACT_ATOMS: atom_id res chain seq x y z
N MET A 1 2.70 -22.83 -15.08
CA MET A 1 3.57 -21.65 -14.94
C MET A 1 2.85 -20.47 -15.58
N GLU A 2 2.06 -19.76 -14.78
CA GLU A 2 1.25 -18.64 -15.23
C GLU A 2 2.19 -17.46 -15.51
N LYS A 3 2.15 -16.93 -16.74
CA LYS A 3 3.09 -15.91 -17.22
C LYS A 3 2.84 -14.59 -16.47
N ILE A 4 3.75 -14.25 -15.57
CA ILE A 4 3.83 -13.01 -14.78
C ILE A 4 4.22 -11.83 -15.72
N ASN A 5 3.32 -11.41 -16.61
CA ASN A 5 3.63 -10.35 -17.58
C ASN A 5 2.89 -9.04 -17.35
N ASN A 6 2.12 -8.88 -16.25
CA ASN A 6 1.40 -7.62 -16.03
C ASN A 6 1.06 -7.29 -14.56
N TYR A 7 1.93 -7.66 -13.62
CA TYR A 7 1.75 -7.27 -12.21
C TYR A 7 2.58 -6.02 -11.93
N LYS A 8 1.92 -4.89 -11.68
CA LYS A 8 2.63 -3.70 -11.14
C LYS A 8 2.91 -3.96 -9.67
N THR A 9 4.19 -4.01 -9.30
CA THR A 9 4.60 -4.22 -7.91
C THR A 9 4.87 -2.89 -7.22
N ILE A 10 4.38 -2.76 -6.00
CA ILE A 10 4.56 -1.60 -5.14
C ILE A 10 5.27 -2.02 -3.86
N CYS A 11 6.27 -1.24 -3.46
CA CYS A 11 6.97 -1.42 -2.20
C CYS A 11 6.25 -0.66 -1.09
N VAL A 12 6.09 -1.26 0.08
CA VAL A 12 5.40 -0.64 1.22
C VAL A 12 6.25 -0.77 2.47
N PHE A 13 6.59 0.38 3.07
CA PHE A 13 7.29 0.48 4.33
C PHE A 13 6.37 1.01 5.42
N ASP A 14 6.44 0.39 6.59
CA ASP A 14 5.70 0.84 7.78
C ASP A 14 6.37 2.06 8.45
N TYR A 15 7.61 2.38 8.04
CA TYR A 15 8.41 3.50 8.50
C TYR A 15 8.94 4.33 7.33
N ASN A 16 9.76 5.33 7.63
CA ASN A 16 10.48 6.13 6.65
C ASN A 16 11.90 5.55 6.44
N PRO A 17 12.16 4.84 5.33
CA PRO A 17 13.49 4.32 5.04
C PRO A 17 14.48 5.44 4.66
N ASN A 18 15.76 5.25 4.98
CA ASN A 18 16.83 6.20 4.61
C ASN A 18 17.26 5.99 3.15
N ILE A 19 16.39 6.33 2.20
CA ILE A 19 16.62 6.23 0.75
C ILE A 19 16.26 7.54 0.06
N GLU A 20 16.84 7.80 -1.11
CA GLU A 20 16.47 8.95 -1.93
C GLU A 20 15.17 8.69 -2.67
N TYR A 21 14.14 9.47 -2.38
CA TYR A 21 12.83 9.41 -3.01
C TYR A 21 12.21 10.80 -3.15
N THR A 22 11.25 10.92 -4.06
CA THR A 22 10.43 12.13 -4.22
C THR A 22 9.07 11.91 -3.59
N ILE A 23 8.66 12.80 -2.68
CA ILE A 23 7.32 12.74 -2.09
C ILE A 23 6.30 13.20 -3.12
N LEU A 24 5.32 12.35 -3.42
CA LEU A 24 4.23 12.69 -4.32
C LEU A 24 3.05 13.22 -3.51
N LYS A 25 2.53 12.40 -2.58
CA LYS A 25 1.38 12.78 -1.75
C LYS A 25 1.19 11.89 -0.54
N SER A 26 0.84 12.49 0.60
CA SER A 26 0.28 11.77 1.74
C SER A 26 -1.24 11.66 1.63
N TYR A 27 -1.79 10.48 1.91
CA TYR A 27 -3.22 10.23 1.80
C TYR A 27 -3.68 9.12 2.73
N ARG A 28 -4.99 9.03 2.85
CA ARG A 28 -5.67 8.00 3.64
C ARG A 28 -6.78 7.37 2.82
N SER A 29 -7.00 6.08 2.99
CA SER A 29 -8.13 5.37 2.41
C SER A 29 -8.90 4.68 3.53
N GLY A 30 -10.21 4.85 3.54
CA GLY A 30 -11.09 4.24 4.52
C GLY A 30 -12.39 3.78 3.88
N ARG A 31 -13.06 2.81 4.51
CA ARG A 31 -14.34 2.29 4.04
C ARG A 31 -15.47 2.78 4.96
N ASN A 32 -16.62 3.12 4.38
CA ASN A 32 -17.79 3.60 5.13
C ASN A 32 -18.65 2.48 5.76
N LEU A 33 -18.39 1.21 5.39
CA LEU A 33 -19.15 0.01 5.78
C LEU A 33 -18.19 -1.04 6.36
N PHE A 34 -18.73 -1.99 7.15
CA PHE A 34 -18.00 -3.16 7.67
C PHE A 34 -17.12 -3.82 6.60
N GLY A 35 -15.91 -4.22 6.98
CA GLY A 35 -14.98 -4.94 6.10
C GLY A 35 -13.58 -5.07 6.68
N SER A 36 -12.81 -6.04 6.17
CA SER A 36 -11.40 -6.22 6.50
C SER A 36 -10.53 -5.14 5.83
N VAL A 37 -9.39 -4.81 6.45
CA VAL A 37 -8.33 -3.93 5.90
C VAL A 37 -7.88 -4.41 4.52
N GLY A 38 -7.92 -5.73 4.27
CA GLY A 38 -7.63 -6.31 2.95
C GLY A 38 -8.54 -5.82 1.82
N SER A 39 -9.74 -5.30 2.14
CA SER A 39 -10.64 -4.68 1.16
C SER A 39 -10.32 -3.20 0.86
N VAL A 40 -9.50 -2.56 1.70
CA VAL A 40 -9.09 -1.16 1.55
C VAL A 40 -7.75 -1.07 0.82
N MET A 41 -6.86 -2.04 1.01
CA MET A 41 -5.52 -2.11 0.42
C MET A 41 -5.52 -1.95 -1.11
N PRO A 42 -6.36 -2.64 -1.91
CA PRO A 42 -6.36 -2.46 -3.36
C PRO A 42 -6.67 -1.03 -3.78
N LYS A 43 -7.63 -0.37 -3.11
CA LYS A 43 -7.97 1.03 -3.40
C LYS A 43 -6.83 1.97 -3.03
N PHE A 44 -6.15 1.69 -1.92
CA PHE A 44 -5.03 2.49 -1.45
C PHE A 44 -3.84 2.39 -2.41
N LEU A 45 -3.37 1.18 -2.72
CA LEU A 45 -2.26 0.95 -3.65
C LEU A 45 -2.57 1.48 -5.07
N ASN A 46 -3.82 1.32 -5.54
CA ASN A 46 -4.24 1.91 -6.82
C ASN A 46 -4.18 3.43 -6.84
N TYR A 47 -4.41 4.10 -5.70
CA TYR A 47 -4.29 5.55 -5.64
C TYR A 47 -2.83 5.99 -5.77
N SER A 48 -1.91 5.29 -5.11
CA SER A 48 -0.46 5.47 -5.32
C SER A 48 -0.09 5.30 -6.80
N ASN A 49 -0.60 4.24 -7.43
CA ASN A 49 -0.35 3.96 -8.84
C ASN A 49 -0.83 5.10 -9.76
N ARG A 50 -1.99 5.70 -9.47
CA ARG A 50 -2.53 6.85 -10.23
C ARG A 50 -1.73 8.14 -10.03
N LEU A 51 -0.93 8.22 -8.97
CA LEU A 51 -0.01 9.33 -8.71
C LEU A 51 1.37 9.05 -9.32
N ASP A 52 1.52 7.97 -10.09
CA ASP A 52 2.80 7.45 -10.58
C ASP A 52 3.79 7.05 -9.46
N GLY A 53 3.27 6.84 -8.25
CA GLY A 53 4.04 6.32 -7.13
C GLY A 53 4.33 4.83 -7.25
N ASN A 54 5.58 4.46 -6.94
CA ASN A 54 6.05 3.08 -6.96
C ASN A 54 6.33 2.52 -5.54
N THR A 55 6.29 3.39 -4.52
CA THR A 55 6.61 3.06 -3.13
C THR A 55 5.68 3.83 -2.20
N ILE A 56 5.31 3.22 -1.08
CA ILE A 56 4.56 3.84 0.00
C ILE A 56 5.40 3.75 1.27
N ILE A 57 5.52 4.86 1.99
CA ILE A 57 6.21 4.94 3.28
C ILE A 57 5.24 5.32 4.40
N ASN A 58 5.62 5.06 5.65
CA ASN A 58 4.81 5.30 6.85
C ASN A 58 3.42 4.66 6.73
N PHE A 59 3.37 3.42 6.25
CA PHE A 59 2.14 2.69 6.10
C PHE A 59 1.59 2.26 7.47
N GLU A 60 0.39 2.71 7.80
CA GLU A 60 -0.28 2.36 9.05
C GLU A 60 -1.73 2.00 8.80
N GLY A 61 -2.14 0.83 9.33
CA GLY A 61 -3.53 0.39 9.35
C GLY A 61 -4.14 0.57 10.74
N GLY A 62 -5.25 1.29 10.81
CA GLY A 62 -5.94 1.57 12.07
C GLY A 62 -7.45 1.37 11.98
N GLN A 63 -8.08 1.27 13.15
CA GLN A 63 -9.53 1.29 13.31
C GLN A 63 -9.93 2.63 13.92
N ARG A 64 -10.77 3.40 13.22
CA ARG A 64 -11.34 4.61 13.80
C ARG A 64 -12.67 4.30 14.46
N PHE A 65 -12.72 4.49 15.78
CA PHE A 65 -13.95 4.47 16.56
C PHE A 65 -14.74 5.76 16.28
N GLY A 66 -16.01 5.61 15.87
CA GLY A 66 -16.92 6.74 15.79
C GLY A 66 -17.43 7.10 17.19
N PHE A 67 -17.54 8.40 17.45
CA PHE A 67 -18.03 8.96 18.72
C PHE A 67 -19.55 8.75 18.96
N TRP A 68 -20.27 8.08 18.05
CA TRP A 68 -21.72 7.85 18.15
C TRP A 68 -22.05 6.36 18.04
N PRO A 69 -23.04 5.84 18.81
CA PRO A 69 -23.44 4.42 18.80
C PRO A 69 -23.79 3.83 17.41
N TRP A 70 -24.18 4.66 16.43
CA TRP A 70 -24.43 4.23 15.04
C TRP A 70 -23.26 4.46 14.08
N ARG A 71 -22.13 5.01 14.54
CA ARG A 71 -20.96 5.33 13.71
C ARG A 71 -19.90 4.25 13.91
N LEU A 72 -20.23 3.11 13.33
CA LEU A 72 -19.48 1.86 13.27
C LEU A 72 -17.98 2.03 13.00
N VAL A 73 -17.17 1.15 13.58
CA VAL A 73 -15.71 1.11 13.44
C VAL A 73 -15.32 0.98 11.98
N ARG A 74 -14.54 1.95 11.47
CA ARG A 74 -14.11 1.98 10.07
C ARG A 74 -12.63 1.61 9.97
N PRO A 75 -12.26 0.61 9.15
CA PRO A 75 -10.85 0.39 8.82
C PRO A 75 -10.36 1.59 7.99
N VAL A 76 -9.24 2.16 8.40
CA VAL A 76 -8.55 3.23 7.69
C VAL A 76 -7.09 2.85 7.56
N VAL A 77 -6.54 3.05 6.37
CA VAL A 77 -5.10 2.96 6.12
C VAL A 77 -4.56 4.34 5.77
N TYR A 78 -3.35 4.59 6.23
CA TYR A 78 -2.61 5.82 6.04
C TYR A 78 -1.26 5.51 5.42
N GLY A 79 -0.71 6.47 4.68
CA GLY A 79 0.65 6.41 4.20
C GLY A 79 0.95 7.52 3.20
N THR A 80 2.20 7.56 2.76
CA THR A 80 2.70 8.54 1.81
C THR A 80 3.17 7.84 0.55
N SER A 81 2.57 8.19 -0.59
CA SER A 81 3.07 7.77 -1.90
C SER A 81 4.32 8.56 -2.22
N VAL A 82 5.36 7.84 -2.60
CA VAL A 82 6.63 8.39 -3.05
C VAL A 82 7.03 7.72 -4.36
N ASP A 83 7.83 8.44 -5.14
CA ASP A 83 8.57 7.87 -6.25
C ASP A 83 10.00 7.59 -5.79
N TRP A 84 10.37 6.31 -5.74
CA TRP A 84 11.71 5.86 -5.42
C TRP A 84 12.37 5.34 -6.71
N PRO A 85 13.25 6.11 -7.36
CA PRO A 85 13.77 5.76 -8.68
C PRO A 85 14.56 4.43 -8.71
N ALA A 86 15.27 4.12 -7.62
CA ALA A 86 16.05 2.90 -7.47
C ALA A 86 15.22 1.70 -6.97
N LYS A 87 13.89 1.79 -7.02
CA LYS A 87 13.00 0.74 -6.53
C LYS A 87 13.23 -0.57 -7.29
N SER A 88 13.67 -1.58 -6.55
CA SER A 88 13.67 -2.99 -6.95
C SER A 88 12.89 -3.80 -5.90
N ASN A 89 12.39 -4.99 -6.29
CA ASN A 89 11.69 -5.86 -5.35
C ASN A 89 12.64 -6.41 -4.27
N GLU A 90 13.89 -6.73 -4.66
CA GLU A 90 14.95 -7.22 -3.78
C GLU A 90 15.34 -6.16 -2.75
N SER A 91 15.67 -4.95 -3.20
CA SER A 91 16.06 -3.84 -2.31
C SER A 91 14.92 -3.42 -1.39
N CYS A 92 13.67 -3.52 -1.85
CA CYS A 92 12.51 -3.29 -0.97
C CYS A 92 12.51 -4.26 0.22
N LYS A 93 12.71 -5.56 -0.05
CA LYS A 93 12.74 -6.62 0.97
C LYS A 93 13.95 -6.50 1.89
N GLU A 94 15.13 -6.24 1.33
CA GLU A 94 16.38 -6.02 2.09
C GLU A 94 16.26 -4.85 3.07
N LEU A 95 15.56 -3.79 2.66
CA LEU A 95 15.26 -2.64 3.51
C LEU A 95 14.09 -2.87 4.46
N GLY A 96 13.59 -4.11 4.62
CA GLY A 96 12.50 -4.44 5.55
C GLY A 96 11.10 -4.05 5.08
N GLY A 97 10.93 -3.71 3.80
CA GLY A 97 9.65 -3.39 3.18
C GLY A 97 8.89 -4.63 2.72
N ARG A 98 7.58 -4.48 2.54
CA ARG A 98 6.71 -5.50 1.95
C ARG A 98 6.46 -5.20 0.48
N VAL A 99 6.47 -6.24 -0.34
CA VAL A 99 6.21 -6.10 -1.78
C VAL A 99 4.84 -6.65 -2.10
N TYR A 100 3.98 -5.77 -2.65
CA TYR A 100 2.64 -6.13 -3.08
C TYR A 100 2.54 -6.12 -4.59
N ALA A 101 1.98 -7.18 -5.15
CA ALA A 101 1.60 -7.26 -6.56
C ALA A 101 0.14 -6.84 -6.73
N LEU A 102 -0.11 -5.89 -7.63
CA LEU A 102 -1.45 -5.50 -8.05
C LEU A 102 -1.86 -6.29 -9.30
N GLU A 103 -2.95 -7.06 -9.18
CA GLU A 103 -3.57 -7.78 -10.29
C GLU A 103 -4.88 -7.09 -10.69
N ASN A 104 -4.96 -6.67 -11.95
CA ASN A 104 -6.17 -6.07 -12.56
C ASN A 104 -6.82 -4.95 -11.71
N HIS A 105 -6.01 -4.19 -10.96
CA HIS A 105 -6.46 -3.12 -10.05
C HIS A 105 -7.48 -3.56 -8.98
N ARG A 106 -7.63 -4.86 -8.70
CA ARG A 106 -8.66 -5.38 -7.78
C ARG A 106 -8.11 -6.29 -6.71
N LYS A 107 -7.12 -7.11 -7.06
CA LYS A 107 -6.48 -8.04 -6.14
C LYS A 107 -5.10 -7.53 -5.79
N VAL A 108 -4.76 -7.73 -4.51
CA VAL A 108 -3.46 -7.43 -3.96
C VAL A 108 -2.93 -8.74 -3.39
N LEU A 109 -1.74 -9.13 -3.85
CA LEU A 109 -1.05 -10.30 -3.36
C LEU A 109 0.22 -9.83 -2.66
N ASP A 110 0.44 -10.30 -1.45
CA ASP A 110 1.73 -10.15 -0.78
C ASP A 110 2.68 -11.17 -1.40
N ILE A 111 3.73 -10.67 -2.06
CA ILE A 111 4.75 -11.50 -2.72
C ILE A 111 6.12 -11.36 -2.05
N THR A 112 6.17 -10.78 -0.84
CA THR A 112 7.42 -10.52 -0.11
C THR A 112 8.25 -11.80 0.07
N ASP A 113 7.61 -12.93 0.33
CA ASP A 113 8.29 -14.23 0.50
C ASP A 113 8.65 -14.93 -0.81
N GLN A 114 8.14 -14.45 -1.95
CA GLN A 114 8.38 -15.03 -3.28
C GLN A 114 9.54 -14.36 -4.04
N ILE A 115 10.16 -13.36 -3.41
CA ILE A 115 11.30 -12.58 -3.92
C ILE A 115 12.59 -13.07 -3.28
#